data_AF-A0AAN7XG48-F1
#
_entry.id   AF-A0AAN7XG48-F1
#
_cell.length_a   1.000
_cell.length_b   1.000
_cell.length_c   1.000
_cell.angle_alpha   90.00
_cell.angle_beta   90.00
_cell.angle_gamma   90.00
#
_symmetry.space_group_name_H-M   'P 1'
#
loop_
_entity.id
_entity.type
_entity.pdbx_description
1 polymer ?
#
loop_
_entity_poly.entity_id
_entity_poly.type
_entity_poly.pdbx_seq_one_letter_code
_entity_poly.pdbx_strand_id
1 'polypeptide(L)'
;MAAWLCRTLMQRNGRLLLSCPKSAGRFCSRGLGSPSPASGALSAFQDKPRTVEDLPNVSLLELIYRMMFQGFYNRLHELQIYNKQRYGPIYREAQKTVSVNTPKLLEEVLRNDEKFPTRGDLSVWKEYRDMRGYGYGPFTEEGERWYNLRVMLNKRMLHPKDSSQYGDVINDVVTDFIKRLSYLRQCSPKEDLVPDMNNELYRFSLEAIASILFETRLGCLEKEIPAGTQDFINSIALMFSNNMVAFMMPKWSRSLLPYWRRYIEGWEGIFSFGKQLIDKKMEVIQQRVENNQEVEGEYLTYLLSNTQMSTKDVYGSITELLLAGMDTVNYTTQKTNIP
;
A
#
# COMPACT_ATOMS: atom_id res chain seq x y z
N MET A 1 -2.12 -13.24 41.55
CA MET A 1 -0.92 -12.37 41.67
C MET A 1 -0.48 -11.70 40.35
N ALA A 2 -1.32 -11.64 39.31
CA ALA A 2 -1.01 -10.91 38.06
C ALA A 2 -1.71 -9.54 37.94
N ALA A 3 -2.70 -9.25 38.78
CA ALA A 3 -3.47 -7.99 38.73
C ALA A 3 -2.85 -6.82 39.52
N TRP A 4 -1.83 -7.08 40.35
CA TRP A 4 -1.19 -6.06 41.18
C TRP A 4 0.01 -5.39 40.49
N LEU A 5 0.61 -6.05 39.49
CA LEU A 5 1.76 -5.54 38.72
C LEU A 5 1.33 -4.54 37.62
N CYS A 6 0.08 -4.58 37.15
CA CYS A 6 -0.40 -3.62 36.14
C CYS A 6 -0.76 -2.24 36.73
N ARG A 7 -1.07 -2.14 38.03
CA ARG A 7 -1.41 -0.84 38.66
C ARG A 7 -0.18 -0.03 39.08
N THR A 8 0.94 -0.68 39.39
CA THR A 8 2.19 0.00 39.77
C THR A 8 2.96 0.58 38.57
N LEU A 9 2.68 0.13 37.34
CA LEU A 9 3.27 0.69 36.11
C LEU A 9 2.56 1.96 35.62
N MET A 10 1.28 2.18 35.96
CA MET A 10 0.55 3.40 35.55
C MET A 10 0.71 4.60 36.49
N GLN A 11 1.22 4.42 37.72
CA GLN A 11 1.41 5.52 38.69
C GLN A 11 2.84 6.10 38.73
N ARG A 12 3.81 5.55 37.99
CA ARG A 12 5.22 5.92 38.14
C ARG A 12 5.87 6.65 36.96
N ASN A 13 5.08 7.20 36.04
CA ASN A 13 5.59 8.11 34.99
C ASN A 13 5.02 9.53 35.16
N GLY A 14 5.20 10.07 36.37
CA GLY A 14 5.16 11.51 36.61
C GLY A 14 6.43 12.17 36.07
N ARG A 15 6.31 12.79 34.89
CA ARG A 15 7.05 13.98 34.46
C ARG A 15 8.56 14.04 34.76
N LEU A 16 9.35 13.40 33.90
CA LEU A 16 10.59 14.01 33.41
C LEU A 16 10.30 14.51 31.98
N LEU A 17 9.72 15.72 31.93
CA LEU A 17 9.61 16.49 30.69
C LEU A 17 11.03 16.86 30.26
N LEU A 18 11.61 16.11 29.33
CA LEU A 18 12.72 16.60 28.53
C LEU A 18 12.20 17.74 27.66
N SER A 19 12.61 18.94 28.03
CA SER A 19 12.29 20.21 27.40
C SER A 19 12.69 20.21 25.92
N CYS A 20 11.72 20.43 25.04
CA CYS A 20 11.96 20.94 23.70
C CYS A 20 12.80 22.23 23.77
N PRO A 21 13.89 22.39 22.99
CA PRO A 21 14.55 23.67 22.89
C PRO A 21 13.63 24.61 22.10
N LYS A 22 12.94 25.49 22.82
CA LYS A 22 12.27 26.66 22.23
C LYS A 22 13.35 27.61 21.75
N SER A 23 13.61 27.65 20.44
CA SER A 23 14.39 28.74 19.85
C SER A 23 13.54 30.01 19.92
N ALA A 24 13.79 30.87 20.91
CA ALA A 24 13.28 32.22 20.94
C ALA A 24 13.94 33.02 19.81
N GLY A 25 13.17 33.34 18.77
CA GLY A 25 13.59 34.31 17.75
C GLY A 25 13.81 35.67 18.42
N ARG A 26 15.06 36.13 18.46
CA ARG A 26 15.37 37.52 18.83
C ARG A 26 14.94 38.43 17.68
N PHE A 27 13.82 39.12 17.87
CA PHE A 27 13.49 40.30 17.08
C PHE A 27 14.48 41.42 17.46
N CYS A 28 15.42 41.73 16.58
CA CYS A 28 16.20 42.97 16.65
C CYS A 28 15.60 43.97 15.67
N SER A 29 14.84 44.94 16.20
CA SER A 29 14.54 46.16 15.48
C SER A 29 15.76 47.09 15.56
N ARG A 30 16.32 47.46 14.41
CA ARG A 30 17.17 48.65 14.29
C ARG A 30 16.63 49.50 13.16
N GLY A 31 16.31 50.74 13.53
CA GLY A 31 15.70 51.76 12.69
C GLY A 31 16.62 52.29 11.59
N LEU A 32 15.97 52.99 10.67
CA LEU A 32 16.48 53.59 9.45
C LEU A 32 17.70 54.52 9.65
N GLY A 33 18.64 54.42 8.72
CA GLY A 33 19.65 55.43 8.39
C GLY A 33 20.02 55.33 6.91
N SER A 34 19.86 56.45 6.19
CA SER A 34 19.92 56.67 4.73
C SER A 34 21.24 56.33 4.00
N PRO A 35 21.24 56.32 2.64
CA PRO A 35 22.18 55.54 1.83
C PRO A 35 23.41 56.33 1.34
N SER A 36 24.49 55.63 1.00
CA SER A 36 25.48 56.10 0.03
C SER A 36 26.12 54.95 -0.75
N PRO A 37 26.47 55.17 -2.03
CA PRO A 37 26.73 54.10 -2.98
C PRO A 37 28.22 53.79 -3.05
N ALA A 38 28.56 52.50 -3.08
CA ALA A 38 29.86 52.05 -3.57
C ALA A 38 29.64 50.81 -4.43
N SER A 39 29.85 51.01 -5.74
CA SER A 39 30.02 49.94 -6.73
C SER A 39 31.19 49.05 -6.31
N GLY A 40 31.01 47.74 -6.41
CA GLY A 40 32.09 46.80 -6.17
C GLY A 40 31.65 45.35 -6.28
N ALA A 41 31.66 44.84 -7.51
CA ALA A 41 31.67 43.42 -7.87
C ALA A 41 30.47 42.59 -7.38
N LEU A 42 29.47 42.46 -8.25
CA LEU A 42 28.75 41.19 -8.41
C LEU A 42 29.80 40.13 -8.72
N SER A 43 30.26 39.46 -7.68
CA SER A 43 30.95 38.18 -7.80
C SER A 43 29.95 37.22 -8.40
N ALA A 44 29.91 37.16 -9.74
CA ALA A 44 29.37 36.04 -10.48
C ALA A 44 30.24 34.82 -10.13
N PHE A 45 29.98 34.23 -8.95
CA PHE A 45 30.22 32.82 -8.78
C PHE A 45 29.32 32.16 -9.81
N GLN A 46 29.89 31.78 -10.95
CA GLN A 46 29.38 30.66 -11.71
C GLN A 46 29.48 29.46 -10.77
N ASP A 47 28.49 29.32 -9.90
CA ASP A 47 28.30 28.14 -9.08
C ASP A 47 28.12 27.00 -10.07
N LYS A 48 29.14 26.15 -10.14
CA LYS A 48 29.06 24.86 -10.82
C LYS A 48 27.73 24.22 -10.37
N PRO A 49 26.90 23.70 -11.30
CA PRO A 49 25.63 23.13 -10.91
C PRO A 49 25.87 22.09 -9.81
N ARG A 50 25.18 22.27 -8.67
CA ARG A 50 25.31 21.36 -7.53
C ARG A 50 24.98 19.96 -7.99
N THR A 51 25.84 19.04 -7.59
CA THR A 51 25.78 17.62 -7.92
C THR A 51 24.98 16.86 -6.86
N VAL A 52 24.68 15.59 -7.12
CA VAL A 52 23.97 14.74 -6.16
C VAL A 52 24.79 14.54 -4.89
N GLU A 53 26.12 14.60 -5.02
CA GLU A 53 27.09 14.50 -3.93
C GLU A 53 27.03 15.69 -2.97
N ASP A 54 26.55 16.84 -3.43
CA ASP A 54 26.39 18.06 -2.62
C ASP A 54 25.11 18.04 -1.77
N LEU A 55 24.23 17.05 -1.97
CA LEU A 55 23.02 16.90 -1.17
C LEU A 55 23.37 16.42 0.24
N PRO A 56 22.65 16.91 1.28
CA PRO A 56 22.72 16.32 2.60
C PRO A 56 22.46 14.81 2.53
N ASN A 57 23.25 14.02 3.24
CA ASN A 57 23.23 12.57 3.13
C ASN A 57 22.92 11.89 4.46
N VAL A 58 21.89 11.04 4.46
CA VAL A 58 21.62 10.11 5.55
C VAL A 58 22.31 8.78 5.22
N SER A 59 23.35 8.45 5.97
CA SER A 59 24.07 7.19 5.74
C SER A 59 23.18 5.96 6.01
N LEU A 60 23.46 4.84 5.35
CA LEU A 60 22.72 3.60 5.57
C LEU A 60 22.77 3.14 7.03
N LEU A 61 23.94 3.26 7.68
CA LEU A 61 24.11 2.91 9.10
C LEU A 61 23.29 3.80 10.01
N GLU A 62 23.23 5.10 9.71
CA GLU A 62 22.38 6.04 10.44
C GLU A 62 20.90 5.70 10.27
N LEU A 63 20.46 5.39 9.04
CA LEU A 63 19.08 4.98 8.78
C LEU A 63 18.71 3.71 9.57
N ILE A 64 19.57 2.68 9.53
CA ILE A 64 19.38 1.44 10.29
C ILE A 64 19.36 1.73 11.80
N TYR A 65 20.26 2.58 12.29
CA TYR A 65 20.30 2.94 13.70
C TYR A 65 19.00 3.60 14.16
N ARG A 66 18.47 4.53 13.36
CA ARG A 66 17.18 5.20 13.66
C ARG A 66 16.02 4.23 13.66
N MET A 67 15.96 3.34 12.66
CA MET A 67 14.90 2.34 12.57
C MET A 67 14.93 1.38 13.77
N MET A 68 16.10 0.83 14.10
CA MET A 68 16.23 -0.23 15.10
C MET A 68 16.31 0.28 16.54
N PHE A 69 17.07 1.33 16.80
CA PHE A 69 17.37 1.78 18.18
C PHE A 69 16.61 3.03 18.61
N GLN A 70 16.17 3.88 17.67
CA GLN A 70 15.33 5.04 17.99
C GLN A 70 13.83 4.76 17.84
N GLY A 71 13.46 3.53 17.49
CA GLY A 71 12.06 3.10 17.43
C GLY A 71 11.28 3.69 16.26
N PHE A 72 11.95 4.01 15.15
CA PHE A 72 11.29 4.47 13.92
C PHE A 72 10.83 3.33 12.99
N TYR A 73 11.14 2.06 13.29
CA TYR A 73 10.76 0.91 12.46
C TYR A 73 9.27 0.87 12.07
N ASN A 74 8.36 1.04 13.04
CA ASN A 74 6.90 1.11 12.78
C ASN A 74 6.40 2.54 12.49
N ARG A 75 7.31 3.51 12.39
CA ARG A 75 7.02 4.95 12.30
C ARG A 75 7.90 5.62 11.23
N LEU A 76 8.09 4.93 10.10
CA LEU A 76 8.92 5.43 9.00
C LEU A 76 8.43 6.76 8.45
N HIS A 77 7.11 7.00 8.46
CA HIS A 77 6.54 8.30 8.09
C HIS A 77 6.98 9.43 9.03
N GLU A 78 7.11 9.18 10.34
CA GLU A 78 7.67 10.16 11.29
C GLU A 78 9.16 10.40 11.01
N LEU A 79 9.90 9.34 10.63
CA LEU A 79 11.30 9.45 10.25
C LEU A 79 11.49 10.33 8.99
N GLN A 80 10.59 10.24 8.01
CA GLN A 80 10.58 11.13 6.84
C GLN A 80 10.35 12.60 7.25
N ILE A 81 9.41 12.86 8.16
CA ILE A 81 9.18 14.22 8.71
C ILE A 81 10.41 14.72 9.44
N TYR A 82 11.02 13.89 10.28
CA TYR A 82 12.23 14.21 11.02
C TYR A 82 13.41 14.53 10.08
N ASN A 83 13.63 13.68 9.07
CA ASN A 83 14.69 13.89 8.09
C ASN A 83 14.46 15.15 7.26
N LYS A 84 13.21 15.43 6.85
CA LYS A 84 12.84 16.70 6.18
C LYS A 84 13.18 17.93 7.03
N GLN A 85 12.87 17.89 8.33
CA GLN A 85 13.20 19.01 9.24
C GLN A 85 14.71 19.22 9.40
N ARG A 86 15.49 18.13 9.34
CA ARG A 86 16.93 18.14 9.57
C ARG A 86 17.76 18.46 8.32
N TYR A 87 17.38 17.89 7.18
CA TYR A 87 18.13 17.91 5.92
C TYR A 87 17.48 18.79 4.85
N GLY A 88 16.27 19.28 5.08
CA GLY A 88 15.57 20.17 4.18
C GLY A 88 14.69 19.45 3.15
N PRO A 89 14.27 20.16 2.09
CA PRO A 89 13.26 19.68 1.15
C PRO A 89 13.76 18.60 0.18
N ILE A 90 15.08 18.47 0.01
CA ILE A 90 15.72 17.47 -0.84
C ILE A 90 17.00 16.98 -0.16
N TYR A 91 17.15 15.66 -0.05
CA TYR A 91 18.32 15.04 0.56
C TYR A 91 18.49 13.60 0.07
N ARG A 92 19.69 13.04 0.21
CA ARG A 92 20.00 11.66 -0.16
C ARG A 92 19.76 10.71 1.02
N GLU A 93 19.11 9.60 0.74
CA GLU A 93 18.95 8.47 1.66
C GLU A 93 19.75 7.26 1.16
N ALA A 94 20.64 6.75 2.01
CA ALA A 94 21.58 5.71 1.65
C ALA A 94 22.36 6.08 0.36
N GLN A 95 22.83 5.09 -0.40
CA GLN A 95 23.72 5.35 -1.54
C GLN A 95 22.97 5.67 -2.85
N LYS A 96 21.67 5.37 -2.97
CA LYS A 96 20.97 5.33 -4.26
C LYS A 96 19.60 6.03 -4.30
N THR A 97 19.12 6.59 -3.20
CA THR A 97 17.77 7.18 -3.14
C THR A 97 17.85 8.66 -2.83
N VAL A 98 17.04 9.47 -3.50
CA VAL A 98 16.87 10.90 -3.20
C VAL A 98 15.44 11.12 -2.72
N SER A 99 15.32 11.70 -1.53
CA SER A 99 14.03 12.04 -0.94
C SER A 99 13.64 13.46 -1.30
N VAL A 100 12.46 13.61 -1.92
CA VAL A 100 11.87 14.91 -2.31
C VAL A 100 10.62 15.19 -1.47
N ASN A 101 10.55 16.37 -0.85
CA ASN A 101 9.60 16.65 0.23
C ASN A 101 8.75 17.92 0.01
N THR A 102 8.69 18.44 -1.21
CA THR A 102 7.86 19.60 -1.57
C THR A 102 7.06 19.34 -2.85
N PRO A 103 5.84 19.92 -2.97
CA PRO A 103 5.02 19.76 -4.18
C PRO A 103 5.74 20.21 -5.46
N LYS A 104 6.51 21.29 -5.39
CA LYS A 104 7.27 21.83 -6.54
C LYS A 104 8.31 20.82 -7.06
N LEU A 105 9.08 20.20 -6.15
CA LEU A 105 10.06 19.19 -6.55
C LEU A 105 9.36 17.93 -7.08
N LEU A 106 8.25 17.52 -6.47
CA LEU A 106 7.48 16.38 -6.96
C LEU A 106 6.91 16.64 -8.36
N GLU A 107 6.37 17.84 -8.61
CA GLU A 107 5.91 18.25 -9.93
C GLU A 107 7.04 18.16 -10.97
N GLU A 108 8.23 18.66 -10.62
CA GLU A 108 9.40 18.61 -11.51
C GLU A 108 9.81 17.17 -11.83
N VAL A 109 9.83 16.28 -10.82
CA VAL A 109 10.10 14.85 -11.03
C VAL A 109 9.04 14.23 -11.95
N LEU A 110 7.75 14.47 -11.69
CA LEU A 110 6.66 13.88 -12.48
C LEU A 110 6.58 14.42 -13.92
N ARG A 111 6.96 15.69 -14.15
CA ARG A 111 7.01 16.27 -15.50
C ARG A 111 8.17 15.72 -16.34
N ASN A 112 9.23 15.28 -15.68
CA ASN A 112 10.42 14.70 -16.33
C ASN A 112 10.44 13.17 -16.24
N ASP A 113 9.32 12.54 -15.85
CA ASP A 113 9.20 11.09 -15.79
C ASP A 113 9.24 10.49 -17.21
N GLU A 114 9.75 9.27 -17.31
CA GLU A 114 9.91 8.61 -18.60
C GLU A 114 8.58 8.00 -19.08
N LYS A 115 8.54 7.58 -20.34
CA LYS A 115 7.38 6.88 -20.92
C LYS A 115 7.01 5.62 -20.11
N PHE A 116 8.00 4.95 -19.54
CA PHE A 116 7.85 3.72 -18.76
C PHE A 116 8.41 3.93 -17.35
N PRO A 117 7.65 4.55 -16.44
CA PRO A 117 8.13 4.87 -15.10
C PRO A 117 8.48 3.62 -14.29
N THR A 118 9.52 3.72 -13.47
CA THR A 118 9.99 2.64 -12.59
C THR A 118 9.86 3.06 -11.12
N ARG A 119 9.29 2.18 -10.27
CA ARG A 119 8.86 2.54 -8.90
C ARG A 119 9.87 2.19 -7.80
N GLY A 120 11.00 1.57 -8.16
CA GLY A 120 12.05 1.14 -7.23
C GLY A 120 12.18 -0.38 -7.15
N ASP A 121 12.93 -0.86 -6.16
CA ASP A 121 13.23 -2.28 -6.03
C ASP A 121 12.03 -3.09 -5.50
N LEU A 122 11.40 -3.84 -6.40
CA LEU A 122 10.32 -4.78 -6.10
C LEU A 122 10.78 -6.25 -6.14
N SER A 123 12.09 -6.51 -6.06
CA SER A 123 12.67 -7.85 -6.15
C SER A 123 12.07 -8.84 -5.16
N VAL A 124 11.79 -8.41 -3.92
CA VAL A 124 11.21 -9.29 -2.89
C VAL A 124 9.79 -9.75 -3.23
N TRP A 125 9.00 -8.87 -3.87
CA TRP A 125 7.68 -9.24 -4.36
C TRP A 125 7.78 -10.15 -5.59
N LYS A 126 8.71 -9.85 -6.52
CA LYS A 126 8.97 -10.68 -7.71
C LYS A 126 9.46 -12.09 -7.34
N GLU A 127 10.28 -12.22 -6.30
CA GLU A 127 10.91 -13.49 -5.89
C GLU A 127 9.88 -14.59 -5.58
N TYR A 128 8.77 -14.27 -4.92
CA TYR A 128 7.70 -15.26 -4.71
C TYR A 128 7.07 -15.74 -6.03
N ARG A 129 6.83 -14.82 -6.97
CA ARG A 129 6.25 -15.13 -8.29
C ARG A 129 7.18 -16.03 -9.08
N ASP A 130 8.48 -15.74 -9.06
CA ASP A 130 9.52 -16.54 -9.70
C ASP A 130 9.61 -17.95 -9.12
N MET A 131 9.56 -18.07 -7.78
CA MET A 131 9.60 -19.35 -7.07
C MET A 131 8.42 -20.26 -7.43
N ARG A 132 7.24 -19.70 -7.69
CA ARG A 132 6.01 -20.43 -7.97
C ARG A 132 5.63 -20.48 -9.46
N GLY A 133 6.35 -19.74 -10.31
CA GLY A 133 6.09 -19.65 -11.73
C GLY A 133 4.81 -18.87 -12.09
N TYR A 134 4.42 -17.89 -11.26
CA TYR A 134 3.33 -16.96 -11.54
C TYR A 134 3.81 -15.80 -12.42
N GLY A 135 2.91 -15.24 -13.24
CA GLY A 135 3.18 -14.02 -13.99
C GLY A 135 3.22 -12.79 -13.08
N TYR A 136 3.73 -11.68 -13.62
CA TYR A 136 3.79 -10.41 -12.91
C TYR A 136 2.51 -9.61 -13.12
N GLY A 137 2.18 -8.76 -12.14
CA GLY A 137 1.03 -7.87 -12.18
C GLY A 137 1.40 -6.41 -12.45
N PRO A 138 0.43 -5.49 -12.54
CA PRO A 138 0.66 -4.08 -12.88
C PRO A 138 1.54 -3.30 -11.89
N PHE A 139 1.68 -3.76 -10.66
CA PHE A 139 2.58 -3.25 -9.63
C PHE A 139 3.98 -3.81 -9.78
N THR A 140 4.14 -5.05 -10.23
CA THR A 140 5.43 -5.75 -10.25
C THR A 140 6.09 -5.86 -11.61
N GLU A 141 5.37 -5.68 -12.69
CA GLU A 141 5.94 -5.57 -14.02
C GLU A 141 6.54 -4.16 -14.23
N GLU A 142 7.56 -4.05 -15.10
CA GLU A 142 8.22 -2.78 -15.45
C GLU A 142 8.38 -2.61 -16.96
N GLY A 143 8.76 -1.41 -17.40
CA GLY A 143 9.08 -1.14 -18.80
C GLY A 143 7.89 -1.25 -19.76
N GLU A 144 8.17 -1.74 -20.97
CA GLU A 144 7.16 -1.90 -22.03
C GLU A 144 6.12 -2.97 -21.69
N ARG A 145 6.51 -4.05 -21.01
CA ARG A 145 5.58 -5.09 -20.56
C ARG A 145 4.54 -4.52 -19.60
N TRP A 146 4.99 -3.71 -18.64
CA TRP A 146 4.10 -2.99 -17.73
C TRP A 146 3.13 -2.08 -18.48
N TYR A 147 3.62 -1.35 -19.48
CA TYR A 147 2.78 -0.47 -20.27
C TYR A 147 1.69 -1.22 -21.03
N ASN A 148 2.05 -2.31 -21.71
CA ASN A 148 1.08 -3.14 -22.44
C ASN A 148 0.03 -3.74 -21.50
N LEU A 149 0.48 -4.23 -20.34
CA LEU A 149 -0.40 -4.72 -19.28
C LEU A 149 -1.37 -3.63 -18.80
N ARG A 150 -0.87 -2.43 -18.50
CA ARG A 150 -1.68 -1.28 -18.04
C ARG A 150 -2.67 -0.83 -19.08
N VAL A 151 -2.29 -0.71 -20.35
CA VAL A 151 -3.20 -0.32 -21.44
C VAL A 151 -4.38 -1.30 -21.52
N MET A 152 -4.13 -2.59 -21.32
CA MET A 152 -5.18 -3.61 -21.33
C MET A 152 -6.11 -3.51 -20.11
N LEU A 153 -5.55 -3.45 -18.89
CA LEU A 153 -6.33 -3.41 -17.64
C LEU A 153 -7.14 -2.09 -17.51
N ASN A 154 -6.54 -0.96 -17.93
CA ASN A 154 -7.15 0.36 -17.77
C ASN A 154 -8.44 0.54 -18.58
N LYS A 155 -8.60 -0.17 -19.70
CA LYS A 155 -9.78 -0.04 -20.58
C LYS A 155 -11.09 -0.29 -19.84
N ARG A 156 -11.11 -1.23 -18.89
CA ARG A 156 -12.31 -1.56 -18.12
C ARG A 156 -12.30 -0.94 -16.72
N MET A 157 -11.13 -0.78 -16.10
CA MET A 157 -11.03 -0.26 -14.73
C MET A 157 -11.04 1.26 -14.59
N LEU A 158 -10.34 1.98 -15.48
CA LEU A 158 -10.08 3.42 -15.30
C LEU A 158 -10.79 4.31 -16.32
N HIS A 159 -11.28 3.73 -17.42
CA HIS A 159 -12.03 4.49 -18.41
C HIS A 159 -13.40 4.87 -17.82
N PRO A 160 -13.75 6.17 -17.71
CA PRO A 160 -14.92 6.61 -16.94
C PRO A 160 -16.24 5.94 -17.34
N LYS A 161 -16.44 5.69 -18.64
CA LYS A 161 -17.65 5.05 -19.19
C LYS A 161 -17.75 3.56 -18.81
N ASP A 162 -16.63 2.88 -18.69
CA ASP A 162 -16.59 1.47 -18.29
C ASP A 162 -16.69 1.37 -16.77
N SER A 163 -15.93 2.19 -16.03
CA SER A 163 -15.94 2.17 -14.57
C SER A 163 -17.29 2.56 -13.98
N SER A 164 -18.08 3.41 -14.64
CA SER A 164 -19.41 3.79 -14.16
C SER A 164 -20.41 2.62 -14.15
N GLN A 165 -20.16 1.57 -14.94
CA GLN A 165 -21.04 0.40 -15.01
C GLN A 165 -20.99 -0.43 -13.71
N TYR A 166 -19.91 -0.33 -12.94
CA TYR A 166 -19.78 -1.01 -11.65
C TYR A 166 -20.58 -0.33 -10.53
N GLY A 167 -21.24 0.80 -10.78
CA GLY A 167 -22.00 1.55 -9.78
C GLY A 167 -23.07 0.71 -9.10
N ASP A 168 -23.88 0.00 -9.89
CA ASP A 168 -24.97 -0.84 -9.37
C ASP A 168 -24.41 -2.03 -8.58
N VAL A 169 -23.37 -2.69 -9.10
CA VAL A 169 -22.68 -3.79 -8.41
C VAL A 169 -22.15 -3.36 -7.05
N ILE A 170 -21.53 -2.19 -6.95
CA ILE A 170 -21.03 -1.67 -5.67
C ILE A 170 -22.19 -1.26 -4.74
N ASN A 171 -23.26 -0.67 -5.27
CA ASN A 171 -24.44 -0.30 -4.47
C ASN A 171 -25.09 -1.53 -3.82
N ASP A 172 -25.13 -2.67 -4.52
CA ASP A 172 -25.62 -3.93 -3.96
C ASP A 172 -24.74 -4.41 -2.80
N VAL A 173 -23.41 -4.37 -2.96
CA VAL A 173 -22.46 -4.74 -1.90
C VAL A 173 -22.58 -3.81 -0.69
N VAL A 174 -22.74 -2.50 -0.91
CA VAL A 174 -22.98 -1.52 0.16
C VAL A 174 -24.30 -1.81 0.88
N THR A 175 -25.36 -2.14 0.15
CA THR A 175 -26.66 -2.49 0.71
C THR A 175 -26.56 -3.71 1.62
N ASP A 176 -25.84 -4.75 1.20
CA ASP A 176 -25.63 -5.95 2.00
C ASP A 176 -24.72 -5.71 3.20
N PHE A 177 -23.73 -4.81 3.06
CA PHE A 177 -22.91 -4.38 4.18
C PHE A 177 -23.74 -3.65 5.25
N ILE A 178 -24.66 -2.76 4.85
CA ILE A 178 -25.55 -2.09 5.80
C ILE A 178 -26.43 -3.11 6.53
N LYS A 179 -27.02 -4.08 5.82
CA LYS A 179 -27.80 -5.17 6.44
C LYS A 179 -26.96 -5.97 7.43
N ARG A 180 -25.71 -6.29 7.07
CA ARG A 180 -24.74 -7.01 7.93
C ARG A 180 -24.46 -6.23 9.22
N LEU A 181 -24.21 -4.93 9.12
CA LEU A 181 -23.98 -4.08 10.29
C LEU A 181 -25.23 -3.99 11.19
N SER A 182 -26.42 -3.84 10.61
CA SER A 182 -27.68 -3.84 11.37
C SER A 182 -27.89 -5.15 12.12
N TYR A 183 -27.62 -6.29 11.48
CA TYR A 183 -27.69 -7.60 12.10
C TYR A 183 -26.70 -7.74 13.28
N LEU A 184 -25.44 -7.33 13.09
CA LEU A 184 -24.43 -7.39 14.16
C LEU A 184 -24.77 -6.50 15.35
N ARG A 185 -25.38 -5.34 15.13
CA ARG A 185 -25.87 -4.47 16.20
C ARG A 185 -27.00 -5.14 16.99
N GLN A 186 -27.96 -5.76 16.32
CA GLN A 186 -29.06 -6.50 16.97
C GLN A 186 -28.58 -7.70 17.79
N CYS A 187 -27.53 -8.39 17.35
CA CYS A 187 -26.91 -9.48 18.10
C CYS A 187 -26.00 -9.00 19.24
N SER A 188 -25.73 -7.69 19.34
CA SER A 188 -24.81 -7.13 20.32
C SER A 188 -25.50 -6.94 21.68
N PRO A 189 -24.87 -7.31 22.81
CA PRO A 189 -25.45 -7.15 24.14
C PRO A 189 -25.80 -5.71 24.53
N LYS A 190 -25.22 -4.73 23.82
CA LYS A 190 -25.42 -3.29 24.06
C LYS A 190 -26.25 -2.60 22.98
N GLU A 191 -26.80 -3.35 22.01
CA GLU A 191 -27.60 -2.92 20.85
C GLU A 191 -27.01 -1.82 19.93
N ASP A 192 -25.84 -1.26 20.27
CA ASP A 192 -25.23 -0.12 19.57
C ASP A 192 -23.74 -0.34 19.22
N LEU A 193 -23.24 -1.57 19.34
CA LEU A 193 -21.82 -1.87 19.08
C LEU A 193 -21.65 -3.00 18.08
N VAL A 194 -20.88 -2.73 17.03
CA VAL A 194 -20.31 -3.76 16.15
C VAL A 194 -18.91 -4.12 16.69
N PRO A 195 -18.65 -5.38 17.11
CA PRO A 195 -17.44 -5.72 17.85
C PRO A 195 -16.13 -5.55 17.08
N ASP A 196 -16.10 -5.84 15.78
CA ASP A 196 -14.91 -5.81 14.95
C ASP A 196 -15.17 -5.15 13.59
N MET A 197 -15.34 -3.83 13.61
CA MET A 197 -15.56 -3.04 12.40
C MET A 197 -14.42 -3.18 11.38
N ASN A 198 -13.18 -3.39 11.83
CA ASN A 198 -12.03 -3.51 10.92
C ASN A 198 -12.13 -4.79 10.08
N ASN A 199 -12.46 -5.91 10.71
CA ASN A 199 -12.65 -7.17 9.98
C ASN A 199 -13.90 -7.14 9.08
N GLU A 200 -14.98 -6.48 9.49
CA GLU A 200 -16.15 -6.30 8.62
C GLU A 200 -15.83 -5.38 7.42
N LEU A 201 -14.98 -4.36 7.58
CA LEU A 201 -14.51 -3.52 6.46
C LEU A 201 -13.57 -4.28 5.51
N TYR A 202 -12.75 -5.21 6.01
CA TYR A 202 -11.99 -6.14 5.16
C TYR A 202 -12.92 -7.01 4.32
N ARG A 203 -13.99 -7.56 4.93
CA ARG A 203 -14.98 -8.37 4.20
C ARG A 203 -15.76 -7.56 3.18
N PHE A 204 -16.14 -6.33 3.51
CA PHE A 204 -16.75 -5.40 2.57
C PHE A 204 -15.83 -5.12 1.38
N SER A 205 -14.57 -4.79 1.65
CA SER A 205 -13.60 -4.47 0.59
C SER A 205 -13.34 -5.68 -0.30
N LEU A 206 -13.26 -6.89 0.29
CA LEU A 206 -13.14 -8.16 -0.42
C LEU A 206 -14.36 -8.45 -1.31
N GLU A 207 -15.57 -8.34 -0.76
CA GLU A 207 -16.81 -8.56 -1.52
C GLU A 207 -16.92 -7.56 -2.68
N ALA A 208 -16.57 -6.29 -2.45
CA ALA A 208 -16.61 -5.23 -3.46
C ALA A 208 -15.64 -5.50 -4.61
N ILE A 209 -14.36 -5.72 -4.32
CA ILE A 209 -13.37 -5.95 -5.37
C ILE A 209 -13.60 -7.29 -6.07
N ALA A 210 -14.05 -8.33 -5.35
CA ALA A 210 -14.34 -9.62 -5.95
C ALA A 210 -15.57 -9.58 -6.87
N SER A 211 -16.59 -8.80 -6.51
CA SER A 211 -17.77 -8.60 -7.35
C SER A 211 -17.41 -7.95 -8.68
N ILE A 212 -16.44 -7.05 -8.71
CA ILE A 212 -15.94 -6.44 -9.96
C ILE A 212 -14.98 -7.39 -10.71
N LEU A 213 -13.98 -7.94 -10.02
CA LEU A 213 -12.92 -8.71 -10.68
C LEU A 213 -13.43 -10.05 -11.20
N PHE A 214 -14.22 -10.77 -10.41
CA PHE A 214 -14.70 -12.12 -10.72
C PHE A 214 -16.15 -12.15 -11.16
N GLU A 215 -16.85 -11.00 -11.18
CA GLU A 215 -18.28 -10.90 -11.52
C GLU A 215 -19.10 -11.88 -10.65
N THR A 216 -18.71 -12.03 -9.38
CA THR A 216 -19.24 -13.05 -8.47
C THR A 216 -19.35 -12.49 -7.06
N ARG A 217 -20.52 -12.66 -6.45
CA ARG A 217 -20.76 -12.43 -5.02
C ARG A 217 -20.11 -13.57 -4.22
N LEU A 218 -19.15 -13.26 -3.36
CA LEU A 218 -18.47 -14.27 -2.55
C LEU A 218 -19.33 -14.68 -1.35
N GLY A 219 -20.21 -13.79 -0.89
CA GLY A 219 -21.02 -14.01 0.31
C GLY A 219 -20.27 -13.70 1.60
N CYS A 220 -19.19 -12.91 1.54
CA CYS A 220 -18.39 -12.54 2.71
C CYS A 220 -19.16 -11.63 3.70
N LEU A 221 -20.32 -11.11 3.30
CA LEU A 221 -21.21 -10.25 4.08
C LEU A 221 -22.46 -10.96 4.59
N GLU A 222 -22.62 -12.25 4.29
CA GLU A 222 -23.76 -13.05 4.75
C GLU A 222 -23.68 -13.37 6.25
N LYS A 223 -24.75 -13.96 6.80
CA LYS A 223 -24.76 -14.43 8.20
C LYS A 223 -23.75 -15.55 8.41
N GLU A 224 -23.70 -16.49 7.48
CA GLU A 224 -22.74 -17.58 7.46
C GLU A 224 -21.66 -17.25 6.43
N ILE A 225 -20.44 -17.08 6.93
CA ILE A 225 -19.33 -16.60 6.11
C ILE A 225 -18.65 -17.81 5.47
N PRO A 226 -18.36 -17.77 4.16
CA PRO A 226 -17.66 -18.85 3.47
C PRO A 226 -16.33 -19.21 4.14
N ALA A 227 -16.07 -20.51 4.26
CA ALA A 227 -14.80 -21.02 4.74
C ALA A 227 -13.64 -20.48 3.88
N GLY A 228 -12.48 -20.22 4.51
CA GLY A 228 -11.31 -19.66 3.84
C GLY A 228 -11.28 -18.13 3.70
N THR A 229 -12.42 -17.43 3.84
CA THR A 229 -12.46 -15.95 3.81
C THR A 229 -11.55 -15.33 4.87
N GLN A 230 -11.64 -15.83 6.11
CA GLN A 230 -10.82 -15.32 7.20
C GLN A 230 -9.34 -15.71 7.03
N ASP A 231 -9.07 -16.90 6.49
CA ASP A 231 -7.70 -17.36 6.23
C ASP A 231 -7.02 -16.49 5.17
N PHE A 232 -7.76 -16.05 4.16
CA PHE A 232 -7.28 -15.09 3.16
C PHE A 232 -6.93 -13.74 3.80
N ILE A 233 -7.84 -13.17 4.62
CA ILE A 233 -7.58 -11.91 5.34
C ILE A 233 -6.35 -12.04 6.25
N ASN A 234 -6.24 -13.17 6.97
CA ASN A 234 -5.09 -13.46 7.83
C ASN A 234 -3.79 -13.60 7.02
N SER A 235 -3.84 -14.18 5.83
CA SER A 235 -2.68 -14.33 4.92
C SER A 235 -2.15 -12.96 4.46
N ILE A 236 -3.05 -12.01 4.22
CA ILE A 236 -2.70 -10.63 3.86
C ILE A 236 -2.03 -9.91 5.02
N ALA A 237 -2.61 -10.00 6.21
CA ALA A 237 -2.00 -9.46 7.42
C ALA A 237 -0.62 -10.07 7.70
N LEU A 238 -0.47 -11.38 7.48
CA LEU A 238 0.80 -12.09 7.64
C LEU A 238 1.84 -11.63 6.62
N MET A 239 1.46 -11.48 5.35
CA MET A 239 2.33 -10.99 4.28
C MET A 239 2.83 -9.57 4.59
N PHE A 240 1.93 -8.62 4.86
CA PHE A 240 2.32 -7.23 5.14
C PHE A 240 3.16 -7.09 6.42
N SER A 241 2.81 -7.82 7.48
CA SER A 241 3.55 -7.77 8.76
C SER A 241 5.01 -8.24 8.61
N ASN A 242 5.30 -9.12 7.66
CA ASN A 242 6.64 -9.65 7.42
C ASN A 242 7.36 -9.01 6.21
N ASN A 243 6.65 -8.24 5.38
CA ASN A 243 7.18 -7.65 4.14
C ASN A 243 8.41 -6.76 4.39
N MET A 244 8.35 -5.86 5.37
CA MET A 244 9.45 -4.96 5.69
C MET A 244 10.70 -5.72 6.18
N VAL A 245 10.51 -6.75 7.00
CA VAL A 245 11.62 -7.61 7.46
C VAL A 245 12.21 -8.40 6.29
N ALA A 246 11.36 -8.94 5.41
CA ALA A 246 11.79 -9.67 4.22
C ALA A 246 12.61 -8.80 3.24
N PHE A 247 12.28 -7.51 3.17
CA PHE A 247 13.01 -6.52 2.37
C PHE A 247 14.37 -6.14 2.98
N MET A 248 14.43 -5.87 4.28
CA MET A 248 15.66 -5.37 4.91
C MET A 248 16.67 -6.46 5.28
N MET A 249 16.22 -7.67 5.56
CA MET A 249 17.10 -8.73 6.05
C MET A 249 17.92 -9.38 4.92
N PRO A 250 19.22 -9.63 5.12
CA PRO A 250 20.04 -10.33 4.15
C PRO A 250 19.52 -11.74 3.83
N LYS A 251 19.72 -12.22 2.59
CA LYS A 251 19.23 -13.53 2.14
C LYS A 251 19.71 -14.71 3.01
N TRP A 252 20.91 -14.64 3.59
CA TRP A 252 21.45 -15.70 4.44
C TRP A 252 20.65 -15.91 5.73
N SER A 253 19.93 -14.88 6.24
CA SER A 253 19.16 -15.02 7.47
C SER A 253 17.82 -15.72 7.26
N ARG A 254 17.41 -15.95 6.02
CA ARG A 254 16.10 -16.50 5.65
C ARG A 254 15.91 -17.95 6.10
N SER A 255 17.00 -18.74 6.20
CA SER A 255 16.96 -20.11 6.70
C SER A 255 16.95 -20.18 8.24
N LEU A 256 17.45 -19.14 8.91
CA LEU A 256 17.60 -19.10 10.36
C LEU A 256 16.39 -18.46 11.07
N LEU A 257 15.78 -17.45 10.44
CA LEU A 257 14.69 -16.68 11.04
C LEU A 257 13.33 -17.02 10.41
N PRO A 258 12.24 -16.98 11.19
CA PRO A 258 10.93 -17.40 10.71
C PRO A 258 10.26 -16.40 9.75
N TYR A 259 10.76 -15.16 9.67
CA TYR A 259 10.09 -14.06 8.95
C TYR A 259 9.94 -14.33 7.45
N TRP A 260 10.98 -14.89 6.81
CA TRP A 260 10.91 -15.23 5.38
C TRP A 260 9.87 -16.32 5.11
N ARG A 261 9.87 -17.37 5.93
CA ARG A 261 8.87 -18.44 5.81
C ARG A 261 7.45 -17.92 5.99
N ARG A 262 7.21 -17.05 6.99
CA ARG A 262 5.90 -16.41 7.23
C ARG A 262 5.49 -15.50 6.07
N TYR A 263 6.43 -14.77 5.49
CA TYR A 263 6.18 -13.93 4.31
C TYR A 263 5.72 -14.78 3.11
N ILE A 264 6.41 -15.90 2.84
CA ILE A 264 6.05 -16.83 1.77
C ILE A 264 4.71 -17.51 2.06
N GLU A 265 4.44 -17.90 3.31
CA GLU A 265 3.16 -18.48 3.73
C GLU A 265 1.99 -17.52 3.50
N GLY A 266 2.16 -16.23 3.82
CA GLY A 266 1.16 -15.21 3.51
C GLY A 266 0.89 -15.09 2.01
N TRP A 267 1.95 -15.10 1.18
CA TRP A 267 1.78 -15.11 -0.27
C TRP A 267 1.11 -16.37 -0.81
N GLU A 268 1.43 -17.53 -0.24
CA GLU A 268 0.80 -18.80 -0.62
C GLU A 268 -0.71 -18.74 -0.41
N GLY A 269 -1.17 -18.29 0.76
CA GLY A 269 -2.60 -18.14 1.04
C GLY A 269 -3.31 -17.13 0.12
N ILE A 270 -2.64 -16.02 -0.20
CA ILE A 270 -3.17 -15.00 -1.12
C ILE A 270 -3.36 -15.58 -2.53
N PHE A 271 -2.33 -16.22 -3.07
CA PHE A 271 -2.38 -16.78 -4.42
C PHE A 271 -3.25 -18.02 -4.51
N SER A 272 -3.32 -18.86 -3.46
CA SER A 272 -4.22 -20.02 -3.45
C SER A 272 -5.67 -19.58 -3.51
N PHE A 273 -6.03 -18.53 -2.76
CA PHE A 273 -7.39 -17.97 -2.77
C PHE A 273 -7.72 -17.33 -4.12
N GLY A 274 -6.83 -16.48 -4.64
CA GLY A 274 -7.01 -15.86 -5.96
C GLY A 274 -7.14 -16.90 -7.07
N LYS A 275 -6.30 -17.95 -7.05
CA LYS A 275 -6.37 -19.06 -8.00
C LYS A 275 -7.72 -19.78 -7.96
N GLN A 276 -8.25 -20.09 -6.79
CA GLN A 276 -9.56 -20.75 -6.66
C GLN A 276 -10.69 -19.91 -7.28
N LEU A 277 -10.67 -18.59 -7.09
CA LEU A 277 -11.68 -17.70 -7.68
C LEU A 277 -11.58 -17.63 -9.20
N ILE A 278 -10.35 -17.56 -9.73
CA ILE A 278 -10.10 -17.57 -11.17
C ILE A 278 -10.53 -18.90 -11.79
N ASP A 279 -10.14 -20.02 -11.18
CA ASP A 279 -10.46 -21.38 -11.65
C ASP A 279 -11.99 -21.57 -11.70
N LYS A 280 -12.70 -21.20 -10.63
CA LYS A 280 -14.16 -21.26 -10.57
C LYS A 280 -14.82 -20.42 -11.67
N LYS A 281 -14.31 -19.22 -11.94
CA LYS A 281 -14.86 -18.37 -13.01
C LYS A 281 -14.57 -18.95 -14.39
N MET A 282 -13.37 -19.51 -14.60
CA MET A 282 -13.02 -20.20 -15.83
C MET A 282 -13.94 -21.40 -16.10
N GLU A 283 -14.27 -22.20 -15.08
CA GLU A 283 -15.24 -23.29 -15.19
C GLU A 283 -16.63 -22.79 -15.61
N VAL A 284 -17.11 -21.71 -15.02
CA VAL A 284 -18.40 -21.09 -15.39
C VAL A 284 -18.40 -20.60 -16.84
N ILE A 285 -17.30 -19.98 -17.28
CA ILE A 285 -17.15 -19.54 -18.68
C ILE A 285 -17.17 -20.75 -19.62
N GLN A 286 -16.41 -21.80 -19.29
CA GLN A 286 -16.32 -23.01 -20.09
C GLN A 286 -17.70 -23.69 -20.25
N GLN A 287 -18.47 -23.78 -19.17
CA GLN A 287 -19.85 -24.32 -19.23
C GLN A 287 -20.77 -23.50 -20.13
N ARG A 288 -20.66 -22.16 -20.12
CA ARG A 288 -21.46 -21.30 -21.02
C ARG A 288 -21.09 -21.52 -22.48
N VAL A 289 -19.80 -21.65 -22.79
CA VAL A 289 -19.31 -21.95 -24.14
C VAL A 289 -19.84 -23.30 -24.62
N GLU A 290 -19.76 -24.34 -23.79
CA GLU A 290 -20.26 -25.69 -24.10
C GLU A 290 -21.77 -25.70 -24.38
N ASN A 291 -22.51 -24.82 -23.70
CA ASN A 291 -23.95 -24.65 -23.87
C ASN A 291 -24.33 -23.68 -25.02
N ASN A 292 -23.39 -23.22 -25.84
CA ASN A 292 -23.58 -22.23 -26.91
C ASN A 292 -24.26 -20.92 -26.43
N GLN A 293 -23.98 -20.51 -25.20
CA GLN A 293 -24.44 -19.23 -24.66
C GLN A 293 -23.45 -18.13 -24.98
N GLU A 294 -23.93 -16.90 -25.21
CA GLU A 294 -23.03 -15.75 -25.36
C GLU A 294 -22.23 -15.53 -24.07
N VAL A 295 -20.91 -15.52 -24.22
CA VAL A 295 -19.97 -15.20 -23.15
C VAL A 295 -19.75 -13.69 -23.16
N GLU A 296 -20.76 -12.94 -22.72
CA GLU A 296 -20.54 -11.58 -22.26
C GLU A 296 -20.08 -11.62 -20.80
N GLY A 297 -18.96 -10.97 -20.51
CA GLY A 297 -18.49 -10.79 -19.15
C GLY A 297 -17.74 -9.47 -19.01
N GLU A 298 -17.68 -8.97 -17.79
CA GLU A 298 -17.22 -7.63 -17.45
C GLU A 298 -15.70 -7.50 -17.49
N TYR A 299 -14.98 -8.17 -16.58
CA TYR A 299 -13.56 -7.92 -16.35
C TYR A 299 -12.70 -9.16 -16.56
N LEU A 300 -12.79 -10.19 -15.69
CA LEU A 300 -11.97 -11.40 -15.85
C LEU A 300 -12.27 -12.13 -17.15
N THR A 301 -13.54 -12.17 -17.57
CA THR A 301 -13.94 -12.75 -18.86
C THR A 301 -13.28 -12.01 -20.04
N TYR A 302 -13.19 -10.68 -19.95
CA TYR A 302 -12.49 -9.85 -20.94
C TYR A 302 -10.97 -10.11 -20.95
N LEU A 303 -10.34 -10.32 -19.79
CA LEU A 303 -8.91 -10.63 -19.75
C LEU A 303 -8.61 -12.04 -20.29
N LEU A 304 -9.43 -13.03 -19.94
CA LEU A 304 -9.26 -14.42 -20.37
C LEU A 304 -9.50 -14.61 -21.88
N SER A 305 -10.39 -13.80 -22.48
CA SER A 305 -10.64 -13.81 -23.92
C SER A 305 -9.55 -13.09 -24.73
N ASN A 306 -8.66 -12.33 -24.07
CA ASN A 306 -7.59 -11.60 -24.73
C ASN A 306 -6.33 -12.46 -24.91
N THR A 307 -6.01 -12.82 -26.15
CA THR A 307 -4.86 -13.66 -26.53
C THR A 307 -3.49 -13.06 -26.21
N GLN A 308 -3.42 -11.79 -25.83
CA GLN A 308 -2.16 -11.11 -25.49
C GLN A 308 -1.67 -11.41 -24.06
N MET A 309 -2.46 -12.10 -23.23
CA MET A 309 -2.13 -12.42 -21.85
C MET A 309 -2.02 -13.93 -21.64
N SER A 310 -0.90 -14.39 -21.08
CA SER A 310 -0.81 -15.80 -20.67
C SER A 310 -1.68 -16.04 -19.44
N THR A 311 -2.15 -17.27 -19.23
CA THR A 311 -2.93 -17.61 -18.03
C THR A 311 -2.16 -17.28 -16.75
N LYS A 312 -0.82 -17.45 -16.76
CA LYS A 312 0.06 -17.10 -15.63
C LYS A 312 0.01 -15.60 -15.31
N ASP A 313 -0.04 -14.76 -16.33
CA ASP A 313 -0.13 -13.30 -16.18
C ASP A 313 -1.52 -12.87 -15.69
N VAL A 314 -2.58 -13.59 -16.07
CA VAL A 314 -3.93 -13.42 -15.51
C VAL A 314 -3.92 -13.71 -14.01
N TYR A 315 -3.39 -14.87 -13.57
CA TYR A 315 -3.29 -15.20 -12.15
C TYR A 315 -2.51 -14.16 -11.36
N GLY A 316 -1.34 -13.75 -11.87
CA GLY A 316 -0.51 -12.72 -11.25
C GLY A 316 -1.21 -11.37 -11.14
N SER A 317 -1.77 -10.88 -12.23
CA SER A 317 -2.41 -9.57 -12.30
C SER A 317 -3.68 -9.48 -11.46
N ILE A 318 -4.57 -10.46 -11.56
CA ILE A 318 -5.85 -10.45 -10.84
C ILE A 318 -5.65 -10.61 -9.35
N THR A 319 -4.72 -11.47 -8.92
CA THR A 319 -4.41 -11.65 -7.50
C THR A 319 -3.82 -10.38 -6.90
N GLU A 320 -2.99 -9.67 -7.66
CA GLU A 320 -2.42 -8.39 -7.25
C GLU A 320 -3.47 -7.27 -7.17
N LEU A 321 -4.41 -7.21 -8.13
CA LEU A 321 -5.55 -6.29 -8.09
C LEU A 321 -6.49 -6.58 -6.92
N LEU A 322 -6.75 -7.86 -6.63
CA LEU A 322 -7.54 -8.32 -5.49
C LEU A 322 -6.91 -7.85 -4.17
N LEU A 323 -5.61 -8.10 -4.00
CA LEU A 323 -4.85 -7.66 -2.83
C LEU A 323 -4.90 -6.14 -2.66
N ALA A 324 -4.64 -5.39 -3.74
CA ALA A 324 -4.61 -3.93 -3.71
C ALA A 324 -5.98 -3.32 -3.37
N GLY A 325 -7.05 -3.82 -3.99
CA GLY A 325 -8.41 -3.32 -3.77
C GLY A 325 -8.93 -3.58 -2.37
N MET A 326 -8.54 -4.70 -1.75
CA MET A 326 -8.99 -5.03 -0.40
C MET A 326 -8.31 -4.16 0.67
N ASP A 327 -6.98 -4.05 0.62
CA ASP A 327 -6.20 -3.37 1.67
C ASP A 327 -6.42 -1.84 1.67
N THR A 328 -6.36 -1.23 0.48
CA THR A 328 -6.43 0.23 0.35
C THR A 328 -7.80 0.81 0.69
N VAL A 329 -8.87 0.13 0.29
CA VAL A 329 -10.24 0.55 0.60
C VAL A 329 -10.48 0.42 2.10
N ASN A 330 -10.11 -0.73 2.71
CA ASN A 330 -10.28 -0.93 4.14
C ASN A 330 -9.61 0.18 4.96
N TYR A 331 -8.32 0.44 4.75
CA TYR A 331 -7.59 1.44 5.52
C TYR A 331 -8.13 2.86 5.31
N THR A 332 -8.56 3.20 4.10
CA THR A 332 -9.09 4.54 3.80
C THR A 332 -10.44 4.74 4.46
N THR A 333 -11.36 3.79 4.32
CA THR A 333 -12.69 3.83 4.94
C THR A 333 -12.60 3.82 6.46
N GLN A 334 -11.64 3.08 7.04
CA GLN A 334 -11.39 3.12 8.48
C GLN A 334 -10.99 4.53 8.95
N LYS A 335 -10.08 5.20 8.24
CA LYS A 335 -9.62 6.55 8.61
C LYS A 335 -10.72 7.61 8.48
N THR A 336 -11.59 7.50 7.49
CA THR A 336 -12.72 8.44 7.32
C THR A 336 -13.83 8.24 8.36
N ASN A 337 -13.87 7.08 9.03
CA ASN A 337 -14.83 6.77 10.08
C ASN A 337 -14.36 7.18 11.49
N ILE A 338 -13.16 7.75 11.62
CA ILE A 338 -12.70 8.33 12.89
C ILE A 338 -13.19 9.79 12.94
N PRO A 339 -14.10 10.16 13.88
CA PRO A 339 -14.63 11.51 13.99
C PRO A 339 -13.58 12.55 14.39
#